data_AF-A0A164ZJN2-F1
#
_entry.id   AF-A0A164ZJN2-F1
#
_cell.length_a   1.000
_cell.length_b   1.000
_cell.length_c   1.000
_cell.angle_alpha   90.00
_cell.angle_beta   90.00
_cell.angle_gamma   90.00
#
_symmetry.space_group_name_H-M   'P 1'
#
loop_
_entity.id
_entity.type
_entity.pdbx_description
1 polymer ?
#
loop_
_entity_poly.entity_id
_entity_poly.type
_entity_poly.pdbx_seq_one_letter_code
_entity_poly.pdbx_strand_id
1 'polypeptide(L)'
;MLVAVGLPATVKEIMDTWTLQMGFPLINVTSDYNTSGAVVSQERFLLRKDPSSTDTHVYRWWVPLTYTSGGSLVRQTQWLSKDQATKTINNQATT
;
A
#
# COMPACT_ATOMS: atom_id res chain seq x y z
N MET A 1 11.80 9.87 -21.32
CA MET A 1 11.81 8.41 -21.10
C MET A 1 10.56 8.07 -20.30
N LEU A 2 9.60 7.34 -20.86
CA LEU A 2 8.41 6.90 -20.13
C LEU A 2 8.84 5.75 -19.21
N VAL A 3 8.68 5.93 -17.89
CA VAL A 3 8.77 4.79 -16.97
C VAL A 3 7.48 4.00 -17.16
N ALA A 4 7.55 2.89 -17.90
CA ALA A 4 6.48 1.91 -17.89
C ALA A 4 6.35 1.40 -16.45
N VAL A 5 5.27 1.74 -15.77
CA VAL A 5 4.94 1.11 -14.48
C VAL A 5 4.59 -0.34 -14.81
N GLY A 6 5.55 -1.24 -14.61
CA GLY A 6 5.28 -2.68 -14.66
C GLY A 6 4.17 -3.00 -13.66
N LEU A 7 3.05 -3.53 -14.16
CA LEU A 7 1.98 -3.98 -13.29
C LEU A 7 2.42 -5.29 -12.61
N PRO A 8 2.21 -5.44 -11.29
CA PRO A 8 2.64 -6.62 -10.55
C PRO A 8 1.70 -7.83 -10.77
N ALA A 9 0.53 -7.60 -11.35
CA ALA A 9 -0.49 -8.59 -11.68
C ALA A 9 -1.31 -8.07 -12.87
N THR A 10 -2.22 -8.88 -13.41
CA THR A 10 -3.14 -8.41 -14.45
C THR A 10 -4.02 -7.27 -13.93
N VAL A 11 -4.49 -6.40 -14.83
CA VAL A 11 -5.43 -5.32 -14.46
C VAL A 11 -6.66 -5.90 -13.76
N LYS A 12 -7.14 -7.06 -14.20
CA LYS A 12 -8.27 -7.74 -13.57
C LYS A 12 -7.95 -8.10 -12.12
N GLU A 13 -6.84 -8.76 -11.82
CA GLU A 13 -6.48 -9.15 -10.45
C GLU A 13 -6.30 -7.94 -9.52
N ILE A 14 -5.76 -6.84 -10.04
CA ILE A 14 -5.66 -5.59 -9.29
C ILE A 14 -7.06 -5.04 -9.00
N MET A 15 -7.87 -4.86 -10.05
CA MET A 15 -9.18 -4.21 -9.95
C MET A 15 -10.20 -5.05 -9.19
N ASP A 16 -10.11 -6.39 -9.24
CA ASP A 16 -10.97 -7.28 -8.45
C ASP A 16 -10.88 -6.96 -6.95
N THR A 17 -9.69 -6.60 -6.45
CA THR A 17 -9.55 -6.20 -5.03
C THR A 17 -10.29 -4.90 -4.72
N TRP A 18 -10.43 -3.99 -5.68
CA TRP A 18 -11.11 -2.70 -5.52
C TRP A 18 -12.62 -2.77 -5.76
N THR A 19 -13.07 -3.60 -6.70
CA THR A 19 -14.46 -3.59 -7.17
C THR A 19 -15.33 -4.69 -6.57
N LEU A 20 -14.72 -5.78 -6.07
CA LEU A 20 -15.46 -6.94 -5.54
C LEU A 20 -15.46 -7.01 -4.01
N GLN A 21 -14.73 -6.13 -3.33
CA GLN A 21 -14.64 -6.09 -1.86
C GLN A 21 -15.35 -4.84 -1.31
N MET A 22 -15.97 -4.96 -0.14
CA MET A 22 -16.65 -3.83 0.51
C MET A 22 -15.66 -2.87 1.20
N GLY A 23 -15.81 -1.58 0.93
CA GLY A 23 -15.01 -0.53 1.58
C GLY A 23 -13.72 -0.21 0.83
N PHE A 24 -12.73 0.33 1.54
CA PHE A 24 -11.48 0.81 0.97
C PHE A 24 -10.31 0.64 1.96
N PRO A 25 -9.05 0.62 1.48
CA PRO A 25 -7.89 0.49 2.34
C PRO A 25 -7.66 1.76 3.16
N LEU A 26 -7.37 1.58 4.45
CA LEU A 26 -6.61 2.51 5.27
C LEU A 26 -5.13 2.13 5.14
N ILE A 27 -4.31 3.08 4.71
CA ILE A 27 -2.86 2.92 4.63
C ILE A 27 -2.21 3.62 5.82
N ASN A 28 -1.59 2.85 6.71
CA ASN A 28 -0.80 3.38 7.81
C ASN A 28 0.67 3.44 7.40
N VAL A 29 1.32 4.56 7.67
CA VAL A 29 2.75 4.77 7.35
C VAL A 29 3.47 5.13 8.63
N THR A 30 4.42 4.30 9.04
CA THR A 30 5.26 4.52 10.21
C THR A 30 6.69 4.73 9.75
N SER A 31 7.22 5.95 9.91
CA SER A 31 8.61 6.26 9.58
C SER A 31 9.58 5.45 10.43
N ASP A 32 10.60 4.87 9.81
CA ASP A 32 11.74 4.27 10.49
C ASP A 32 12.95 5.18 10.32
N TYR A 33 13.23 5.98 11.36
CA TYR A 33 14.31 6.95 11.33
C TYR A 33 15.71 6.31 11.37
N ASN A 34 15.85 5.05 11.81
CA ASN A 34 17.14 4.36 11.81
C ASN A 34 17.58 3.99 10.40
N THR A 35 16.63 3.56 9.57
CA THR A 35 16.87 3.17 8.18
C THR A 35 16.55 4.30 7.20
N SER A 36 16.11 5.46 7.71
CA SER A 36 15.48 6.53 6.92
C SER A 36 14.35 6.02 6.03
N GLY A 37 13.69 4.92 6.40
CA GLY A 37 12.64 4.28 5.62
C GLY A 37 11.25 4.53 6.21
N ALA A 38 10.31 3.70 5.79
CA ALA A 38 8.99 3.60 6.40
C ALA A 38 8.47 2.17 6.36
N VAL A 39 7.70 1.79 7.37
CA VAL A 39 6.87 0.59 7.35
C VAL A 39 5.46 1.02 6.99
N VAL A 40 4.93 0.47 5.89
CA VAL A 40 3.59 0.74 5.40
C VAL A 40 2.72 -0.48 5.64
N SER A 41 1.52 -0.30 6.19
CA SER A 41 0.53 -1.37 6.34
C SER A 41 -0.83 -1.00 5.76
N GLN A 42 -1.63 -2.01 5.47
CA GLN A 42 -3.01 -1.87 5.01
C GLN A 42 -3.98 -2.63 5.91
N GLU A 43 -5.12 -2.00 6.18
CA GLU A 43 -6.30 -2.61 6.77
C GLU A 43 -7.57 -2.02 6.14
N ARG A 44 -8.75 -2.62 6.37
CA ARG A 44 -10.01 -2.01 5.94
C ARG A 44 -10.30 -0.77 6.76
N PHE A 45 -10.58 0.34 6.11
CA PHE A 45 -11.10 1.51 6.80
C PHE A 45 -12.52 1.24 7.32
N LEU A 46 -12.73 1.51 8.61
CA LEU A 46 -14.03 1.47 9.26
C LEU A 46 -14.18 2.74 10.09
N LEU A 47 -15.24 3.52 9.84
CA LEU A 47 -15.51 4.73 10.63
C LEU A 47 -15.72 4.41 12.13
N ARG A 48 -16.32 3.25 12.41
CA ARG A 48 -16.44 2.66 13.75
C ARG A 48 -16.21 1.16 13.63
N LYS A 49 -15.32 0.62 14.47
CA LYS A 49 -15.13 -0.82 14.59
C LYS A 49 -16.28 -1.38 15.42
N ASP A 50 -17.06 -2.30 14.85
CA ASP A 50 -18.10 -3.03 15.57
C ASP A 50 -17.44 -4.24 16.27
N PRO A 51 -17.39 -4.26 17.61
CA PRO A 51 -16.80 -5.37 18.36
C PRO A 51 -17.59 -6.69 18.23
N SER A 52 -18.85 -6.62 17.78
CA SER A 52 -19.71 -7.79 17.54
C SER A 52 -19.67 -8.30 16.10
N SER A 53 -18.87 -7.68 15.23
CA SER A 53 -18.72 -8.09 13.83
C SER A 53 -18.26 -9.55 13.72
N THR A 54 -18.99 -10.32 12.92
CA THR A 54 -18.67 -11.71 12.57
C THR A 54 -17.96 -11.83 11.22
N ASP A 55 -17.61 -10.69 10.61
CA ASP A 55 -16.92 -10.64 9.32
C ASP A 55 -15.48 -11.19 9.46
N THR A 56 -15.24 -12.35 8.87
CA THR A 56 -13.94 -13.03 8.84
C THR A 56 -13.15 -12.73 7.57
N HIS A 57 -13.68 -11.88 6.67
CA HIS A 57 -13.04 -11.59 5.40
C HIS A 57 -11.74 -10.81 5.59
N VAL A 58 -10.69 -11.23 4.88
CA VAL A 58 -9.39 -10.56 4.92
C VAL A 58 -9.35 -9.51 3.81
N TYR A 59 -9.74 -8.29 4.17
CA TYR A 59 -9.74 -7.16 3.25
C TYR A 59 -8.33 -6.64 2.99
N ARG A 60 -7.83 -6.88 1.77
CA ARG A 60 -6.55 -6.35 1.28
C ARG A 60 -6.65 -6.01 -0.19
N TRP A 61 -5.84 -5.05 -0.61
CA TRP A 61 -5.87 -4.49 -1.95
C TRP A 61 -4.49 -4.52 -2.59
N TRP A 62 -4.48 -4.55 -3.93
CA TRP A 62 -3.33 -4.10 -4.69
C TRP A 62 -3.31 -2.58 -4.71
N VAL A 63 -2.39 -1.96 -3.98
CA VAL A 63 -2.32 -0.50 -3.83
C VAL A 63 -1.03 0.03 -4.46
N PRO A 64 -1.11 0.93 -5.47
CA PRO A 64 0.06 1.63 -5.99
C PRO A 64 0.47 2.74 -5.01
N LEU A 65 1.46 2.47 -4.17
CA LEU A 65 2.03 3.47 -3.27
C LEU A 65 2.93 4.40 -4.06
N THR A 66 2.65 5.69 -3.98
CA THR A 66 3.39 6.73 -4.69
C THR A 66 3.86 7.77 -3.69
N TYR A 67 5.17 8.02 -3.63
CA TYR A 67 5.76 8.87 -2.59
C TYR A 67 7.04 9.55 -3.07
N THR A 68 7.44 10.58 -2.34
CA THR A 68 8.74 11.26 -2.42
C THR A 68 9.49 11.07 -1.12
N SER A 69 10.80 11.28 -1.12
CA SER A 69 11.59 11.11 0.10
C SER A 69 12.80 12.03 0.16
N GLY A 70 13.20 12.44 1.38
CA GLY A 70 14.42 13.20 1.62
C GLY A 70 14.56 14.49 0.81
N GLY A 71 13.46 15.18 0.52
CA GLY A 71 13.44 16.40 -0.31
C GLY A 71 13.58 16.15 -1.82
N SER A 72 13.71 14.90 -2.26
CA SER A 72 13.71 14.56 -3.69
C SER A 72 12.36 14.85 -4.33
N LEU A 73 12.39 15.49 -5.50
CA LEU A 73 11.21 15.68 -6.35
C LEU A 73 10.91 14.43 -7.19
N VAL A 74 11.78 13.42 -7.15
CA VAL A 74 11.61 12.18 -7.90
C VAL A 74 10.56 11.31 -7.22
N ARG A 75 9.45 11.10 -7.93
CA ARG A 75 8.35 10.26 -7.48
C ARG A 75 8.72 8.78 -7.61
N GLN A 76 8.69 8.07 -6.50
CA GLN A 76 8.85 6.61 -6.46
C GLN A 76 7.47 5.97 -6.47
N THR A 77 7.36 4.81 -7.14
CA THR A 77 6.14 4.00 -7.12
C THR A 77 6.49 2.57 -6.74
N GLN A 78 5.78 2.04 -5.76
CA GLN A 78 5.89 0.66 -5.32
C GLN A 78 4.50 0.08 -5.05
N TRP A 79 4.29 -1.18 -5.41
CA TRP A 79 3.03 -1.85 -5.14
C TRP A 79 3.02 -2.49 -3.76
N LEU A 80 1.96 -2.26 -2.99
CA LEU A 80 1.60 -3.05 -1.84
C LEU A 80 0.65 -4.17 -2.30
N SER A 81 1.06 -5.43 -2.12
CA SER A 81 0.31 -6.58 -2.62
C SER A 81 -0.92 -6.89 -1.76
N LYS A 82 -1.98 -7.42 -2.39
CA LYS A 82 -3.13 -7.99 -1.67
C LYS A 82 -2.74 -9.11 -0.70
N ASP A 83 -1.59 -9.75 -0.88
CA ASP A 83 -1.12 -10.83 -0.02
C ASP A 83 -0.25 -10.32 1.14
N GLN A 84 0.02 -9.02 1.19
CA GLN A 84 0.87 -8.37 2.20
C GLN A 84 0.04 -7.41 3.06
N ALA A 85 -0.02 -7.69 4.36
CA ALA A 85 -0.55 -6.71 5.33
C ALA A 85 0.40 -5.52 5.53
N THR A 86 1.71 -5.75 5.38
CA THR A 86 2.77 -4.78 5.64
C THR A 86 3.87 -4.88 4.59
N LYS A 87 4.53 -3.75 4.30
CA LYS A 87 5.72 -3.64 3.44
C LYS A 87 6.69 -2.59 4.00
N THR A 88 7.98 -2.91 4.01
CA THR A 88 9.04 -1.94 4.31
C THR A 88 9.45 -1.21 3.05
N ILE A 89 9.51 0.11 3.13
CA ILE A 89 10.03 1.03 2.14
C ILE A 89 11.38 1.54 2.65
N ASN A 90 12.45 1.18 1.96
CA ASN A 90 13.78 1.70 2.26
C ASN A 90 14.05 2.94 1.40
N ASN A 91 14.61 3.98 1.99
CA ASN A 91 15.18 5.07 1.20
C ASN A 91 16.46 4.58 0.54
N GLN A 92 16.45 4.50 -0.79
CA GLN A 92 17.69 4.45 -1.56
C GLN A 92 18.32 5.84 -1.41
N ALA A 93 19.44 5.95 -0.69
CA ALA A 93 20.21 7.18 -0.67
C ALA A 93 20.66 7.48 -2.10
N THR A 94 20.06 8.49 -2.74
CA THR A 94 20.65 9.10 -3.93
C THR A 94 21.99 9.66 -3.52
N THR A 95 23.06 9.03 -4.02
CA THR A 95 24.44 9.52 -3.95
C THR A 95 24.61 10.72 -4.86
#